data_AF-A0A945NAW5-F1
#
_entry.id   AF-A0A945NAW5-F1
#
_cell.length_a   1.000
_cell.length_b   1.000
_cell.length_c   1.000
_cell.angle_alpha   90.00
_cell.angle_beta   90.00
_cell.angle_gamma   90.00
#
_symmetry.space_group_name_H-M   'P 1'
#
loop_
_entity.id
_entity.type
_entity.pdbx_description
1 polymer ?
#
loop_
_entity_poly.entity_id
_entity_poly.type
_entity_poly.pdbx_seq_one_letter_code
_entity_poly.pdbx_strand_id
1 'polypeptide(L)'
;MSRLPKTASVVIIGGGVMGASTVYHLASRGYKDVLLLEREEFFGTGATGRCAGGIRYQFNTEVNIRLSQKSLPMIDAFEEETGQSVLVQKCGYLFALTLEKDVEVFRKTVELQRSLGVQTEWLTGEEVRNIAAPCDFPDALAGSFNAEDGLADPNSIVMGYINAARRHGAVCITNCSAIGIDVKNNQIWKVQTSLGTIETKTVINACGPWSASLGKEISLEIPVFPLRRQWFVTEAIQELPEDFPFVIDFAQSLYFHREGSGLLTGMSNPNEKIGDDQRIDSEWELKHIESAIQRMPLLGNSGIQARQAGLYEMTPDAHPIIGPTPVEGFYLLSGFSGHGFMQGPICGKLMAEILIDGEATTVDISKLEYNRFAEKRLIPEYNVV
;
A
#
# COMPACT_ATOMS: atom_id res chain seq x y z
N MET A 1 13.64 -27.00 -2.09
CA MET A 1 14.04 -25.78 -1.35
C MET A 1 15.26 -25.20 -2.03
N SER A 2 15.22 -23.94 -2.47
CA SER A 2 16.39 -23.26 -3.02
C SER A 2 17.40 -22.99 -1.90
N ARG A 3 18.65 -23.44 -2.07
CA ARG A 3 19.74 -23.12 -1.13
C ARG A 3 20.02 -21.62 -1.16
N LEU A 4 20.29 -21.02 0.01
CA LEU A 4 20.70 -19.61 0.10
C LEU A 4 21.95 -19.36 -0.77
N PRO A 5 21.90 -18.44 -1.74
CA PRO A 5 23.08 -18.03 -2.50
C PRO A 5 24.14 -17.38 -1.59
N LYS A 6 25.43 -17.54 -1.93
CA LYS A 6 26.52 -16.88 -1.20
C LYS A 6 26.75 -15.43 -1.65
N THR A 7 26.34 -15.10 -2.88
CA THR A 7 26.49 -13.79 -3.50
C THR A 7 25.20 -13.43 -4.23
N ALA A 8 24.89 -12.16 -4.35
CA ALA A 8 23.79 -11.64 -5.16
C ALA A 8 24.14 -10.25 -5.71
N SER A 9 23.70 -9.94 -6.93
CA SER A 9 23.84 -8.58 -7.49
C SER A 9 23.00 -7.57 -6.72
N VAL A 10 21.85 -8.01 -6.21
CA VAL A 10 20.96 -7.22 -5.35
C VAL A 10 20.19 -8.13 -4.40
N VAL A 11 20.03 -7.68 -3.16
CA VAL A 11 19.19 -8.31 -2.15
C VAL A 11 18.01 -7.40 -1.83
N ILE A 12 16.80 -7.87 -2.04
CA ILE A 12 15.55 -7.19 -1.69
C ILE A 12 15.03 -7.82 -0.41
N ILE A 13 14.80 -7.00 0.61
CA ILE A 13 14.37 -7.48 1.94
C ILE A 13 12.92 -7.04 2.17
N GLY A 14 12.02 -8.01 2.30
CA GLY A 14 10.58 -7.82 2.46
C GLY A 14 9.81 -8.32 1.25
N GLY A 15 8.98 -9.34 1.44
CA GLY A 15 8.20 -10.01 0.41
C GLY A 15 6.76 -9.53 0.28
N GLY A 16 6.48 -8.28 0.66
CA GLY A 16 5.22 -7.59 0.33
C GLY A 16 5.17 -7.17 -1.14
N VAL A 17 4.11 -6.43 -1.52
CA VAL A 17 3.92 -5.99 -2.92
C VAL A 17 5.12 -5.22 -3.48
N MET A 18 5.78 -4.41 -2.65
CA MET A 18 6.95 -3.62 -3.05
C MET A 18 8.12 -4.51 -3.46
N GLY A 19 8.49 -5.48 -2.61
CA GLY A 19 9.57 -6.40 -2.92
C GLY A 19 9.22 -7.36 -4.06
N ALA A 20 7.99 -7.86 -4.10
CA ALA A 20 7.49 -8.75 -5.15
C ALA A 20 7.52 -8.07 -6.53
N SER A 21 6.98 -6.85 -6.64
CA SER A 21 7.03 -6.07 -7.89
C SER A 21 8.47 -5.75 -8.31
N THR A 22 9.31 -5.33 -7.35
CA THR A 22 10.73 -5.00 -7.63
C THR A 22 11.51 -6.21 -8.16
N VAL A 23 11.39 -7.38 -7.51
CA VAL A 23 12.11 -8.58 -7.94
C VAL A 23 11.66 -9.01 -9.34
N TYR A 24 10.37 -8.86 -9.65
CA TYR A 24 9.83 -9.13 -10.97
C TYR A 24 10.37 -8.17 -12.03
N HIS A 25 10.31 -6.86 -11.81
CA HIS A 25 10.76 -5.88 -12.82
C HIS A 25 12.27 -5.91 -13.05
N LEU A 26 13.07 -6.23 -12.03
CA LEU A 26 14.49 -6.48 -12.21
C LEU A 26 14.74 -7.74 -13.06
N ALA A 27 14.10 -8.85 -12.70
CA ALA A 27 14.32 -10.14 -13.37
C ALA A 27 13.80 -10.16 -14.82
N SER A 28 12.62 -9.58 -15.08
CA SER A 28 12.03 -9.47 -16.43
C SER A 28 12.89 -8.63 -17.37
N ARG A 29 13.61 -7.64 -16.84
CA ARG A 29 14.62 -6.85 -17.58
C ARG A 29 15.98 -7.52 -17.70
N GLY A 30 16.10 -8.78 -17.27
CA GLY A 30 17.30 -9.59 -17.42
C GLY A 30 18.40 -9.33 -16.38
N TYR A 31 18.13 -8.53 -15.33
CA TYR A 31 19.07 -8.34 -14.22
C TYR A 31 19.35 -9.69 -13.54
N LYS A 32 20.62 -10.05 -13.40
CA LYS A 32 21.04 -11.38 -12.92
C LYS A 32 21.29 -11.39 -11.42
N ASP A 33 21.14 -12.55 -10.81
CA ASP A 33 21.41 -12.80 -9.38
C ASP A 33 20.58 -11.89 -8.45
N VAL A 34 19.27 -11.76 -8.75
CA VAL A 34 18.29 -11.03 -7.94
C VAL A 34 17.75 -11.94 -6.85
N LEU A 35 17.90 -11.53 -5.59
CA LEU A 35 17.47 -12.30 -4.42
C LEU A 35 16.44 -11.52 -3.61
N LEU A 36 15.24 -12.08 -3.44
CA LEU A 36 14.22 -11.61 -2.51
C LEU A 36 14.22 -12.48 -1.25
N LEU A 37 14.25 -11.83 -0.08
CA LEU A 37 14.16 -12.47 1.23
C LEU A 37 12.88 -12.04 1.95
N GLU A 38 12.15 -13.03 2.46
CA GLU A 38 10.98 -12.87 3.31
C GLU A 38 11.19 -13.63 4.62
N ARG A 39 10.91 -12.96 5.74
CA ARG A 39 11.02 -13.53 7.09
C ARG A 39 9.93 -14.56 7.35
N GLU A 40 8.70 -14.26 6.94
CA GLU A 40 7.52 -15.08 7.22
C GLU A 40 7.49 -16.34 6.35
N GLU A 41 6.62 -17.29 6.68
CA GLU A 41 6.46 -18.53 5.93
C GLU A 41 5.93 -18.30 4.51
N PHE A 42 5.05 -17.30 4.36
CA PHE A 42 4.42 -16.91 3.11
C PHE A 42 4.72 -15.45 2.77
N PHE A 43 4.83 -15.18 1.46
CA PHE A 43 4.93 -13.82 0.94
C PHE A 43 3.64 -13.04 1.17
N GLY A 44 3.76 -11.72 1.28
CA GLY A 44 2.62 -10.81 1.34
C GLY A 44 1.88 -10.78 2.68
N THR A 45 2.30 -11.49 3.73
CA THR A 45 1.56 -11.62 5.01
C THR A 45 1.63 -10.39 5.93
N GLY A 46 2.49 -9.41 5.60
CA GLY A 46 2.59 -8.12 6.26
C GLY A 46 1.45 -7.16 5.90
N ALA A 47 1.75 -5.87 5.74
CA ALA A 47 0.75 -4.85 5.42
C ALA A 47 -0.06 -5.16 4.16
N THR A 48 0.55 -5.75 3.13
CA THR A 48 -0.10 -6.09 1.86
C THR A 48 -1.29 -7.04 2.05
N GLY A 49 -1.08 -8.21 2.65
CA GLY A 49 -2.12 -9.23 2.83
C GLY A 49 -3.13 -8.91 3.92
N ARG A 50 -2.95 -7.78 4.61
CA ARG A 50 -3.86 -7.28 5.65
C ARG A 50 -4.53 -5.97 5.23
N CYS A 51 -4.35 -5.52 4.00
CA CYS A 51 -5.01 -4.32 3.49
C CYS A 51 -6.43 -4.62 3.03
N ALA A 52 -7.24 -3.58 2.85
CA ALA A 52 -8.62 -3.67 2.38
C ALA A 52 -8.74 -3.81 0.84
N GLY A 53 -7.64 -4.05 0.10
CA GLY A 53 -7.67 -4.28 -1.35
C GLY A 53 -8.06 -3.08 -2.24
N GLY A 54 -8.28 -1.89 -1.67
CA GLY A 54 -8.66 -0.70 -2.42
C GLY A 54 -7.59 -0.23 -3.42
N ILE A 55 -8.02 0.08 -4.65
CA ILE A 55 -7.22 0.70 -5.71
C ILE A 55 -7.90 1.96 -6.21
N ARG A 56 -7.17 3.08 -6.34
CA ARG A 56 -7.75 4.36 -6.75
C ARG A 56 -6.80 5.34 -7.41
N TYR A 57 -7.37 6.29 -8.15
CA TYR A 57 -6.72 7.47 -8.69
C TYR A 57 -6.87 8.72 -7.80
N GLN A 58 -7.84 8.72 -6.86
CA GLN A 58 -8.28 9.92 -6.13
C GLN A 58 -7.33 10.40 -5.01
N PHE A 59 -6.15 10.94 -5.35
CA PHE A 59 -5.17 11.52 -4.40
C PHE A 59 -5.14 13.07 -4.44
N ASN A 60 -4.58 13.72 -3.42
CA ASN A 60 -4.48 15.20 -3.34
C ASN A 60 -3.16 15.76 -3.87
N THR A 61 -2.13 14.93 -4.05
CA THR A 61 -0.84 15.36 -4.62
C THR A 61 -0.65 14.86 -6.05
N GLU A 62 -0.07 15.70 -6.91
CA GLU A 62 0.22 15.32 -8.30
C GLU A 62 1.05 14.02 -8.37
N VAL A 63 2.05 13.86 -7.51
CA VAL A 63 2.93 12.68 -7.54
C VAL A 63 2.15 11.38 -7.32
N ASN A 64 1.23 11.33 -6.35
CA ASN A 64 0.42 10.14 -6.11
C ASN A 64 -0.62 9.91 -7.21
N ILE A 65 -1.21 10.98 -7.77
CA ILE A 65 -2.09 10.87 -8.94
C ILE A 65 -1.34 10.25 -10.13
N ARG A 66 -0.13 10.74 -10.42
CA ARG A 66 0.73 10.24 -11.52
C ARG A 66 1.15 8.79 -11.30
N LEU A 67 1.50 8.42 -10.07
CA LEU A 67 1.78 7.03 -9.71
C LEU A 67 0.56 6.14 -10.00
N SER A 68 -0.63 6.51 -9.54
CA SER A 68 -1.85 5.75 -9.83
C SER A 68 -2.16 5.65 -11.32
N GLN A 69 -1.99 6.74 -12.09
CA GLN A 69 -2.16 6.76 -13.55
C GLN A 69 -1.26 5.76 -14.30
N LYS A 70 -0.15 5.36 -13.69
CA LYS A 70 0.72 4.31 -14.23
C LYS A 70 0.46 2.95 -13.60
N SER A 71 0.16 2.90 -12.32
CA SER A 71 0.01 1.65 -11.57
C SER A 71 -1.29 0.92 -11.88
N LEU A 72 -2.44 1.61 -11.91
CA LEU A 72 -3.74 0.96 -12.10
C LEU A 72 -3.86 0.26 -13.46
N PRO A 73 -3.40 0.86 -14.59
CA PRO A 73 -3.33 0.13 -15.86
C PRO A 73 -2.44 -1.12 -15.82
N MET A 74 -1.39 -1.14 -15.00
CA MET A 74 -0.57 -2.36 -14.80
C MET A 74 -1.34 -3.42 -14.02
N ILE A 75 -2.21 -3.04 -13.08
CA ILE A 75 -3.11 -3.97 -12.38
C ILE A 75 -4.14 -4.54 -13.36
N ASP A 76 -4.71 -3.70 -14.23
CA ASP A 76 -5.67 -4.12 -15.24
C ASP A 76 -5.05 -5.10 -16.27
N ALA A 77 -3.77 -4.89 -16.64
CA ALA A 77 -3.02 -5.77 -17.55
C ALA A 77 -2.29 -6.94 -16.85
N PHE A 78 -2.45 -7.09 -15.53
CA PHE A 78 -1.59 -7.96 -14.72
C PHE A 78 -1.67 -9.44 -15.10
N GLU A 79 -2.86 -9.92 -15.48
CA GLU A 79 -3.05 -11.31 -15.90
C GLU A 79 -2.34 -11.61 -17.22
N GLU A 80 -2.35 -10.67 -18.18
CA GLU A 80 -1.61 -10.79 -19.43
C GLU A 80 -0.09 -10.82 -19.18
N GLU A 81 0.40 -9.99 -18.28
CA GLU A 81 1.83 -9.85 -17.98
C GLU A 81 2.38 -11.01 -17.13
N THR A 82 1.60 -11.51 -16.16
CA THR A 82 2.09 -12.47 -15.15
C THR A 82 1.46 -13.85 -15.24
N GLY A 83 0.35 -14.01 -15.98
CA GLY A 83 -0.46 -15.23 -16.04
C GLY A 83 -1.30 -15.49 -14.78
N GLN A 84 -1.45 -14.51 -13.89
CA GLN A 84 -2.21 -14.61 -12.65
C GLN A 84 -3.36 -13.60 -12.66
N SER A 85 -4.60 -14.07 -12.52
CA SER A 85 -5.73 -13.17 -12.33
C SER A 85 -5.69 -12.53 -10.94
N VAL A 86 -6.05 -11.26 -10.84
CA VAL A 86 -6.05 -10.47 -9.58
C VAL A 86 -7.44 -9.97 -9.20
N LEU A 87 -8.47 -10.50 -9.86
CA LEU A 87 -9.88 -10.28 -9.54
C LEU A 87 -10.23 -8.79 -9.45
N VAL A 88 -9.78 -7.99 -10.42
CA VAL A 88 -10.08 -6.55 -10.46
C VAL A 88 -11.58 -6.34 -10.51
N GLN A 89 -12.09 -5.51 -9.60
CA GLN A 89 -13.47 -5.08 -9.57
C GLN A 89 -13.53 -3.56 -9.61
N LYS A 90 -14.06 -3.01 -10.70
CA LYS A 90 -14.29 -1.57 -10.87
C LYS A 90 -15.67 -1.21 -10.29
N CYS A 91 -15.79 -1.33 -8.97
CA CYS A 91 -17.02 -0.99 -8.24
C CYS A 91 -17.16 0.51 -7.96
N GLY A 92 -16.15 1.30 -8.30
CA GLY A 92 -16.09 2.72 -7.98
C GLY A 92 -15.71 2.99 -6.54
N TYR A 93 -15.35 4.24 -6.27
CA TYR A 93 -14.81 4.66 -4.98
C TYR A 93 -15.34 6.04 -4.61
N LEU A 94 -16.09 6.10 -3.52
CA LEU A 94 -16.79 7.29 -3.04
C LEU A 94 -16.13 7.84 -1.78
N PHE A 95 -15.68 9.10 -1.84
CA PHE A 95 -15.42 9.89 -0.65
C PHE A 95 -16.66 10.70 -0.30
N ALA A 96 -17.31 10.36 0.81
CA ALA A 96 -18.40 11.14 1.39
C ALA A 96 -17.81 12.21 2.33
N LEU A 97 -18.20 13.47 2.11
CA LEU A 97 -17.67 14.63 2.84
C LEU A 97 -18.77 15.26 3.70
N THR A 98 -18.54 15.31 5.00
CA THR A 98 -19.51 15.77 6.02
C THR A 98 -19.05 17.02 6.77
N LEU A 99 -17.83 17.51 6.48
CA LEU A 99 -17.27 18.74 7.05
C LEU A 99 -16.89 19.74 5.95
N GLU A 100 -17.24 21.01 6.14
CA GLU A 100 -16.96 22.09 5.18
C GLU A 100 -15.47 22.22 4.82
N LYS A 101 -14.58 22.03 5.80
CA LYS A 101 -13.13 22.06 5.57
C LYS A 101 -12.69 21.02 4.53
N ASP A 102 -13.32 19.84 4.53
CA ASP A 102 -12.97 18.73 3.66
C ASP A 102 -13.53 18.98 2.26
N VAL A 103 -14.74 19.55 2.17
CA VAL A 103 -15.34 20.01 0.92
C VAL A 103 -14.43 21.01 0.20
N GLU A 104 -13.87 21.99 0.90
CA GLU A 104 -12.96 22.97 0.31
C GLU A 104 -11.67 22.33 -0.23
N VAL A 105 -11.09 21.39 0.51
CA VAL A 105 -9.87 20.69 0.10
C VAL A 105 -10.16 19.77 -1.09
N PHE A 106 -11.19 18.94 -1.01
CA PHE A 106 -11.54 17.99 -2.06
C PHE A 106 -11.93 18.70 -3.36
N ARG A 107 -12.56 19.88 -3.31
CA ARG A 107 -12.89 20.65 -4.52
C ARG A 107 -11.64 20.99 -5.33
N LYS A 108 -10.59 21.50 -4.66
CA LYS A 108 -9.29 21.79 -5.29
C LYS A 108 -8.61 20.51 -5.77
N THR A 109 -8.71 19.44 -5.00
CA THR A 109 -8.13 18.14 -5.33
C THR A 109 -8.77 17.53 -6.58
N VAL A 110 -10.10 17.58 -6.74
CA VAL A 110 -10.80 17.09 -7.94
C VAL A 110 -10.44 17.93 -9.16
N GLU A 111 -10.30 19.25 -9.02
CA GLU A 111 -9.80 20.12 -10.09
C GLU A 111 -8.38 19.71 -10.53
N LEU A 112 -7.49 19.45 -9.57
CA LEU A 112 -6.14 18.95 -9.86
C LEU A 112 -6.19 17.60 -10.59
N GLN A 113 -6.94 16.63 -10.09
CA GLN A 113 -7.12 15.32 -10.72
C GLN A 113 -7.59 15.43 -12.17
N ARG A 114 -8.61 16.26 -12.43
CA ARG A 114 -9.12 16.52 -13.78
C ARG A 114 -8.08 17.17 -14.69
N SER A 115 -7.32 18.14 -14.16
CA SER A 115 -6.23 18.80 -14.91
C SER A 115 -5.13 17.82 -15.34
N LEU A 116 -4.96 16.71 -14.60
CA LEU A 116 -4.01 15.64 -14.88
C LEU A 116 -4.62 14.52 -15.74
N GLY A 117 -5.91 14.61 -16.09
CA GLY A 117 -6.62 13.64 -16.93
C GLY A 117 -7.36 12.53 -16.18
N VAL A 118 -7.45 12.60 -14.85
CA VAL A 118 -8.27 11.68 -14.04
C VAL A 118 -9.69 12.22 -13.98
N GLN A 119 -10.65 11.46 -14.50
CA GLN A 119 -12.07 11.85 -14.62
C GLN A 119 -12.84 11.63 -13.31
N THR A 120 -12.37 12.22 -12.21
CA THR A 120 -13.09 12.17 -10.94
C THR A 120 -14.32 13.08 -11.00
N GLU A 121 -15.47 12.52 -10.62
CA GLU A 121 -16.74 13.21 -10.52
C GLU A 121 -16.85 13.94 -9.19
N TRP A 122 -17.46 15.13 -9.24
CA TRP A 122 -17.81 15.90 -8.05
C TRP A 122 -19.29 15.72 -7.82
N LEU A 123 -19.68 15.35 -6.60
CA LEU A 123 -21.04 15.00 -6.25
C LEU A 123 -21.62 16.00 -5.27
N THR A 124 -22.90 16.29 -5.45
CA THR A 124 -23.75 16.91 -4.43
C THR A 124 -24.03 15.93 -3.30
N GLY A 125 -24.43 16.43 -2.12
CA GLY A 125 -24.85 15.57 -1.02
C GLY A 125 -26.00 14.60 -1.37
N GLU A 126 -26.88 14.98 -2.31
CA GLU A 126 -27.96 14.10 -2.78
C GLU A 126 -27.43 12.92 -3.60
N GLU A 127 -26.51 13.19 -4.53
CA GLU A 127 -25.86 12.13 -5.31
C GLU A 127 -25.03 11.19 -4.42
N VAL A 128 -24.34 11.73 -3.40
CA VAL A 128 -23.64 10.92 -2.39
C VAL A 128 -24.61 9.96 -1.69
N ARG A 129 -25.76 10.45 -1.22
CA ARG A 129 -26.77 9.60 -0.55
C ARG A 129 -27.30 8.50 -1.48
N ASN A 130 -27.48 8.81 -2.76
CA ASN A 130 -27.97 7.83 -3.73
C ASN A 130 -26.92 6.74 -4.03
N ILE A 131 -25.66 7.13 -4.24
CA ILE A 131 -24.56 6.21 -4.57
C ILE A 131 -24.14 5.37 -3.35
N ALA A 132 -24.14 5.97 -2.17
CA ALA A 132 -23.71 5.30 -0.95
C ALA A 132 -24.74 4.31 -0.38
N ALA A 133 -25.97 4.26 -0.91
CA ALA A 133 -26.99 3.35 -0.39
C ALA A 133 -26.48 1.89 -0.40
N PRO A 134 -26.61 1.14 0.72
CA PRO A 134 -27.51 1.37 1.84
C PRO A 134 -26.93 2.16 3.04
N CYS A 135 -25.80 2.83 2.89
CA CYS A 135 -25.31 3.75 3.93
C CYS A 135 -26.21 4.98 4.10
N ASP A 136 -26.34 5.48 5.32
CA ASP A 136 -27.04 6.70 5.69
C ASP A 136 -26.07 7.87 5.90
N PHE A 137 -26.20 8.86 5.02
CA PHE A 137 -25.40 10.09 5.01
C PHE A 137 -26.31 11.33 4.96
N PRO A 138 -27.13 11.57 6.00
CA PRO A 138 -28.05 12.71 6.02
C PRO A 138 -27.29 14.05 6.09
N ASP A 139 -26.06 14.01 6.58
CA ASP A 139 -25.10 15.09 6.75
C ASP A 139 -24.11 15.22 5.58
N ALA A 140 -24.25 14.43 4.50
CA ALA A 140 -23.39 14.60 3.32
C ALA A 140 -23.57 15.99 2.70
N LEU A 141 -22.46 16.73 2.66
CA LEU A 141 -22.38 18.06 2.04
C LEU A 141 -22.03 17.92 0.55
N ALA A 142 -21.06 17.06 0.25
CA ALA A 142 -20.59 16.76 -1.10
C ALA A 142 -19.82 15.43 -1.11
N GLY A 143 -19.35 15.01 -2.28
CA GLY A 143 -18.43 13.90 -2.39
C GLY A 143 -17.60 13.93 -3.67
N SER A 144 -16.65 13.00 -3.76
CA SER A 144 -15.98 12.69 -5.02
C SER A 144 -16.13 11.20 -5.33
N PHE A 145 -16.32 10.89 -6.60
CA PHE A 145 -16.48 9.53 -7.07
C PHE A 145 -15.67 9.28 -8.33
N ASN A 146 -15.13 8.07 -8.47
CA ASN A 146 -14.49 7.64 -9.70
C ASN A 146 -14.86 6.17 -9.94
N ALA A 147 -15.49 5.89 -11.08
CA ALA A 147 -15.95 4.56 -11.46
C ALA A 147 -14.80 3.59 -11.83
N GLU A 148 -13.63 4.12 -12.19
CA GLU A 148 -12.44 3.33 -12.57
C GLU A 148 -11.59 2.92 -11.36
N ASP A 149 -11.96 3.40 -10.18
CA ASP A 149 -11.43 2.94 -8.91
C ASP A 149 -12.17 1.66 -8.44
N GLY A 150 -11.63 0.95 -7.45
CA GLY A 150 -12.31 -0.22 -6.89
C GLY A 150 -11.39 -1.11 -6.08
N LEU A 151 -11.40 -2.41 -6.38
CA LEU A 151 -10.72 -3.46 -5.60
C LEU A 151 -9.84 -4.35 -6.49
N ALA A 152 -8.79 -4.90 -5.90
CA ALA A 152 -8.02 -6.02 -6.44
C ALA A 152 -7.51 -6.91 -5.30
N ASP A 153 -7.30 -8.21 -5.58
CA ASP A 153 -6.85 -9.17 -4.57
C ASP A 153 -5.35 -9.01 -4.25
N PRO A 154 -4.98 -8.65 -3.00
CA PRO A 154 -3.58 -8.41 -2.65
C PRO A 154 -2.68 -9.65 -2.74
N ASN A 155 -3.22 -10.82 -2.41
CA ASN A 155 -2.46 -12.06 -2.43
C ASN A 155 -2.06 -12.44 -3.87
N SER A 156 -3.02 -12.35 -4.79
CA SER A 156 -2.82 -12.66 -6.20
C SER A 156 -1.79 -11.75 -6.85
N ILE A 157 -1.77 -10.45 -6.53
CA ILE A 157 -0.72 -9.54 -7.03
C ILE A 157 0.67 -9.98 -6.55
N VAL A 158 0.82 -10.24 -5.25
CA VAL A 158 2.12 -10.68 -4.71
C VAL A 158 2.55 -11.98 -5.35
N MET A 159 1.68 -13.00 -5.36
CA MET A 159 2.02 -14.32 -5.86
C MET A 159 2.25 -14.33 -7.38
N GLY A 160 1.50 -13.54 -8.15
CA GLY A 160 1.70 -13.35 -9.58
C GLY A 160 3.10 -12.81 -9.88
N TYR A 161 3.52 -11.76 -9.17
CA TYR A 161 4.87 -11.21 -9.30
C TYR A 161 5.95 -12.21 -8.87
N ILE A 162 5.80 -12.88 -7.73
CA ILE A 162 6.78 -13.87 -7.24
C ILE A 162 6.97 -15.00 -8.26
N ASN A 163 5.86 -15.54 -8.79
CA ASN A 163 5.90 -16.62 -9.76
C ASN A 163 6.50 -16.15 -11.08
N ALA A 164 6.13 -14.96 -11.55
CA ALA A 164 6.71 -14.37 -12.75
C ALA A 164 8.21 -14.10 -12.61
N ALA A 165 8.66 -13.54 -11.48
CA ALA A 165 10.06 -13.29 -11.19
C ALA A 165 10.88 -14.60 -11.22
N ARG A 166 10.34 -15.68 -10.63
CA ARG A 166 10.97 -17.02 -10.66
C ARG A 166 11.10 -17.56 -12.07
N ARG A 167 10.11 -17.35 -12.96
CA ARG A 167 10.23 -17.72 -14.39
C ARG A 167 11.36 -16.97 -15.10
N HIS A 168 11.68 -15.75 -14.65
CA HIS A 168 12.81 -14.96 -15.13
C HIS A 168 14.14 -15.26 -14.40
N GLY A 169 14.17 -16.24 -13.49
CA GLY A 169 15.38 -16.72 -12.82
C GLY A 169 15.72 -16.02 -11.51
N ALA A 170 14.84 -15.17 -10.97
CA ALA A 170 15.03 -14.64 -9.63
C ALA A 170 14.91 -15.72 -8.55
N VAL A 171 15.64 -15.54 -7.45
CA VAL A 171 15.54 -16.41 -6.28
C VAL A 171 14.71 -15.69 -5.22
N CYS A 172 13.62 -16.31 -4.78
CA CYS A 172 12.73 -15.75 -3.75
C CYS A 172 12.61 -16.76 -2.60
N ILE A 173 13.07 -16.39 -1.41
CA ILE A 173 13.21 -17.26 -0.24
C ILE A 173 12.35 -16.73 0.92
N THR A 174 11.47 -17.59 1.46
CA THR A 174 10.72 -17.36 2.70
C THR A 174 11.45 -17.96 3.91
N ASN A 175 10.96 -17.73 5.14
CA ASN A 175 11.60 -18.18 6.38
C ASN A 175 13.08 -17.72 6.51
N CYS A 176 13.39 -16.54 5.95
CA CYS A 176 14.74 -16.00 5.89
C CYS A 176 14.74 -14.53 6.34
N SER A 177 14.94 -14.32 7.64
CA SER A 177 15.08 -12.97 8.20
C SER A 177 16.43 -12.38 7.80
N ALA A 178 16.45 -11.15 7.28
CA ALA A 178 17.64 -10.32 7.36
C ALA A 178 17.78 -9.83 8.81
N ILE A 179 18.90 -10.18 9.44
CA ILE A 179 19.16 -9.89 10.86
C ILE A 179 20.29 -8.89 11.08
N GLY A 180 20.96 -8.47 10.00
CA GLY A 180 22.04 -7.49 10.03
C GLY A 180 22.55 -7.16 8.64
N ILE A 181 23.19 -6.00 8.50
CA ILE A 181 23.81 -5.54 7.27
C ILE A 181 25.20 -5.02 7.60
N ASP A 182 26.23 -5.56 6.95
CA ASP A 182 27.59 -5.08 7.10
C ASP A 182 27.87 -3.97 6.08
N VAL A 183 28.42 -2.86 6.57
CA VAL A 183 28.84 -1.71 5.76
C VAL A 183 30.36 -1.54 5.86
N LYS A 184 31.03 -1.30 4.72
CA LYS A 184 32.47 -0.98 4.64
C LYS A 184 32.65 0.30 3.83
N ASN A 185 33.41 1.26 4.36
CA ASN A 185 33.68 2.54 3.69
C ASN A 185 32.39 3.24 3.20
N ASN A 186 31.34 3.23 4.03
CA ASN A 186 30.00 3.76 3.70
C ASN A 186 29.27 3.06 2.53
N GLN A 187 29.70 1.86 2.14
CA GLN A 187 29.04 1.04 1.13
C GLN A 187 28.59 -0.30 1.71
N ILE A 188 27.42 -0.77 1.28
CA ILE A 188 26.92 -2.12 1.61
C ILE A 188 27.92 -3.20 1.18
N TRP A 189 28.14 -4.18 2.05
CA TRP A 189 29.08 -5.28 1.81
C TRP A 189 28.44 -6.66 1.92
N LYS A 190 27.63 -6.89 2.96
CA LYS A 190 27.01 -8.19 3.24
C LYS A 190 25.64 -8.02 3.89
N VAL A 191 24.76 -8.98 3.64
CA VAL A 191 23.52 -9.17 4.41
C VAL A 191 23.67 -10.43 5.25
N GLN A 192 23.47 -10.29 6.56
CA GLN A 192 23.41 -11.40 7.50
C GLN A 192 21.96 -11.87 7.59
N THR A 193 21.72 -13.18 7.45
CA THR A 193 20.37 -13.76 7.52
C THR A 193 20.31 -14.91 8.52
N SER A 194 19.09 -15.32 8.89
CA SER A 194 18.86 -16.53 9.68
C SER A 194 19.35 -17.82 9.01
N LEU A 195 19.63 -17.81 7.71
CA LEU A 195 20.06 -18.98 6.92
C LEU A 195 21.52 -18.89 6.45
N GLY A 196 22.26 -17.85 6.84
CA GLY A 196 23.64 -17.59 6.43
C GLY A 196 23.86 -16.19 5.88
N THR A 197 25.05 -15.95 5.32
CA THR A 197 25.46 -14.62 4.85
C THR A 197 25.49 -14.56 3.33
N ILE A 198 25.07 -13.41 2.78
CA ILE A 198 25.11 -13.12 1.34
C ILE A 198 26.03 -11.91 1.12
N GLU A 199 26.99 -12.05 0.21
CA GLU A 199 27.81 -10.95 -0.29
C GLU A 199 27.05 -10.17 -1.36
N THR A 200 26.88 -8.87 -1.14
CA THR A 200 26.21 -7.97 -2.08
C THR A 200 26.62 -6.53 -1.82
N LYS A 201 26.58 -5.69 -2.84
CA LYS A 201 26.77 -4.24 -2.71
C LYS A 201 25.47 -3.44 -2.82
N THR A 202 24.35 -4.13 -2.98
CA THR A 202 23.07 -3.49 -3.24
C THR A 202 21.96 -4.15 -2.44
N VAL A 203 21.32 -3.36 -1.59
CA VAL A 203 20.18 -3.77 -0.77
C VAL A 203 19.01 -2.82 -1.00
N ILE A 204 17.84 -3.39 -1.23
CA ILE A 204 16.57 -2.67 -1.25
C ILE A 204 15.81 -3.03 0.02
N ASN A 205 15.58 -2.03 0.85
CA ASN A 205 14.74 -2.15 2.04
C ASN A 205 13.28 -1.90 1.65
N ALA A 206 12.55 -3.01 1.46
CA ALA A 206 11.11 -3.07 1.23
C ALA A 206 10.40 -3.71 2.44
N CYS A 207 10.93 -3.49 3.65
CA CYS A 207 10.49 -4.13 4.89
C CYS A 207 9.21 -3.51 5.48
N GLY A 208 8.49 -2.67 4.74
CA GLY A 208 7.25 -2.09 5.21
C GLY A 208 7.40 -1.37 6.56
N PRO A 209 6.53 -1.65 7.55
CA PRO A 209 6.63 -1.12 8.92
C PRO A 209 7.96 -1.40 9.62
N TRP A 210 8.69 -2.45 9.22
CA TRP A 210 9.98 -2.82 9.83
C TRP A 210 11.18 -2.11 9.20
N SER A 211 10.96 -1.22 8.22
CA SER A 211 12.03 -0.52 7.49
C SER A 211 12.99 0.23 8.41
N ALA A 212 12.47 0.93 9.42
CA ALA A 212 13.28 1.69 10.37
C ALA A 212 14.18 0.82 11.24
N SER A 213 13.73 -0.38 11.62
CA SER A 213 14.53 -1.32 12.40
C SER A 213 15.78 -1.75 11.63
N LEU A 214 15.65 -2.00 10.33
CA LEU A 214 16.78 -2.38 9.48
C LEU A 214 17.76 -1.20 9.25
N GLY A 215 17.26 0.04 9.18
CA GLY A 215 18.11 1.22 9.07
C GLY A 215 19.03 1.43 10.28
N LYS A 216 18.56 1.08 11.49
CA LYS A 216 19.36 1.19 12.72
C LYS A 216 20.64 0.34 12.68
N GLU A 217 20.59 -0.84 12.05
CA GLU A 217 21.77 -1.73 11.90
C GLU A 217 22.91 -1.07 11.11
N ILE A 218 22.60 -0.08 10.26
CA ILE A 218 23.56 0.67 9.46
C ILE A 218 23.69 2.13 9.90
N SER A 219 23.21 2.48 11.10
CA SER A 219 23.20 3.85 11.63
C SER A 219 22.47 4.86 10.74
N LEU A 220 21.47 4.42 9.98
CA LEU A 220 20.61 5.27 9.14
C LEU A 220 19.24 5.44 9.80
N GLU A 221 18.87 6.69 10.09
CA GLU A 221 17.53 7.02 10.57
C GLU A 221 16.54 7.01 9.41
N ILE A 222 15.54 6.13 9.45
CA ILE A 222 14.47 6.08 8.45
C ILE A 222 13.18 6.52 9.14
N PRO A 223 12.54 7.63 8.71
CA PRO A 223 11.36 8.20 9.37
C PRO A 223 10.08 7.44 8.97
N VAL A 224 10.05 6.14 9.25
CA VAL A 224 8.93 5.24 9.03
C VAL A 224 8.46 4.69 10.38
N PHE A 225 7.18 4.86 10.66
CA PHE A 225 6.57 4.53 11.95
C PHE A 225 5.43 3.53 11.77
N PRO A 226 5.49 2.35 12.41
CA PRO A 226 4.37 1.42 12.46
C PRO A 226 3.16 2.03 13.15
N LEU A 227 1.99 1.94 12.52
CA LEU A 227 0.72 2.35 13.11
C LEU A 227 -0.35 1.30 12.81
N ARG A 228 -1.01 0.80 13.86
CA ARG A 228 -2.02 -0.26 13.70
C ARG A 228 -3.25 0.25 12.92
N ARG A 229 -3.77 -0.61 12.05
CA ARG A 229 -5.04 -0.47 11.33
C ARG A 229 -5.82 -1.76 11.46
N GLN A 230 -7.13 -1.62 11.55
CA GLN A 230 -8.01 -2.72 11.87
C GLN A 230 -9.27 -2.66 11.02
N TRP A 231 -9.80 -3.82 10.70
CA TRP A 231 -11.05 -3.99 9.99
C TRP A 231 -11.65 -5.36 10.34
N PHE A 232 -12.93 -5.51 10.05
CA PHE A 232 -13.61 -6.79 10.12
C PHE A 232 -14.40 -7.05 8.86
N VAL A 233 -14.69 -8.33 8.62
CA VAL A 233 -15.59 -8.79 7.58
C VAL A 233 -16.81 -9.39 8.24
N THR A 234 -17.98 -8.98 7.77
CA THR A 234 -19.26 -9.49 8.27
C THR A 234 -19.61 -10.85 7.67
N GLU A 235 -20.59 -11.51 8.25
CA GLU A 235 -21.33 -12.57 7.55
C GLU A 235 -22.09 -12.01 6.35
N ALA A 236 -22.77 -12.87 5.60
CA ALA A 236 -23.49 -12.49 4.39
C ALA A 236 -24.61 -11.46 4.66
N ILE A 237 -24.70 -10.43 3.82
CA ILE A 237 -25.75 -9.40 3.86
C ILE A 237 -26.49 -9.44 2.53
N GLN A 238 -27.74 -9.92 2.52
CA GLN A 238 -28.51 -10.14 1.29
C GLN A 238 -28.95 -8.83 0.64
N GLU A 239 -29.15 -7.80 1.45
CA GLU A 239 -29.63 -6.48 1.05
C GLU A 239 -28.53 -5.60 0.44
N LEU A 240 -27.28 -6.08 0.38
CA LEU A 240 -26.16 -5.32 -0.17
C LEU A 240 -26.18 -5.37 -1.71
N PRO A 241 -26.24 -4.23 -2.42
CA PRO A 241 -26.23 -4.19 -3.89
C PRO A 241 -24.95 -4.77 -4.48
N GLU A 242 -25.03 -5.51 -5.59
CA GLU A 242 -23.86 -6.11 -6.26
C GLU A 242 -22.82 -5.06 -6.70
N ASP A 243 -23.30 -3.88 -7.09
CA ASP A 243 -22.54 -2.73 -7.53
C ASP A 243 -22.21 -1.75 -6.39
N PHE A 244 -22.36 -2.15 -5.12
CA PHE A 244 -22.03 -1.31 -3.98
C PHE A 244 -20.55 -0.86 -4.04
N PRO A 245 -20.28 0.47 -4.07
CA PRO A 245 -18.94 0.98 -4.25
C PRO A 245 -18.09 0.85 -2.98
N PHE A 246 -16.80 1.12 -3.10
CA PHE A 246 -15.98 1.38 -1.92
C PHE A 246 -16.38 2.76 -1.37
N VAL A 247 -16.96 2.82 -0.18
CA VAL A 247 -17.41 4.07 0.46
C VAL A 247 -16.50 4.45 1.61
N ILE A 248 -16.12 5.72 1.68
CA ILE A 248 -15.37 6.32 2.78
C ILE A 248 -16.16 7.49 3.38
N ASP A 249 -16.54 7.39 4.64
CA ASP A 249 -16.84 8.55 5.49
C ASP A 249 -15.49 9.18 5.90
N PHE A 250 -15.12 10.26 5.20
CA PHE A 250 -13.79 10.82 5.33
C PHE A 250 -13.55 11.43 6.72
N ALA A 251 -14.58 12.04 7.32
CA ALA A 251 -14.44 12.71 8.62
C ALA A 251 -14.22 11.72 9.77
N GLN A 252 -14.81 10.53 9.67
CA GLN A 252 -14.67 9.47 10.67
C GLN A 252 -13.54 8.48 10.34
N SER A 253 -12.93 8.61 9.16
CA SER A 253 -12.01 7.61 8.60
C SER A 253 -12.62 6.20 8.59
N LEU A 254 -13.93 6.10 8.38
CA LEU A 254 -14.72 4.88 8.37
C LEU A 254 -15.00 4.47 6.93
N TYR A 255 -14.86 3.20 6.62
CA TYR A 255 -15.03 2.73 5.25
C TYR A 255 -15.76 1.39 5.15
N PHE A 256 -16.30 1.15 3.96
CA PHE A 256 -17.10 -0.03 3.62
C PHE A 256 -16.80 -0.44 2.19
N HIS A 257 -16.67 -1.74 1.94
CA HIS A 257 -16.80 -2.30 0.60
C HIS A 257 -17.24 -3.77 0.69
N ARG A 258 -17.72 -4.32 -0.42
CA ARG A 258 -18.09 -5.74 -0.48
C ARG A 258 -16.88 -6.63 -0.24
N GLU A 259 -17.08 -7.70 0.53
CA GLU A 259 -16.14 -8.81 0.65
C GLU A 259 -16.92 -10.13 0.52
N GLY A 260 -16.85 -10.72 -0.68
CA GLY A 260 -17.69 -11.85 -1.05
C GLY A 260 -19.20 -11.54 -0.90
N SER A 261 -19.89 -12.35 -0.10
CA SER A 261 -21.31 -12.14 0.22
C SER A 261 -21.56 -11.18 1.37
N GLY A 262 -20.51 -10.75 2.08
CA GLY A 262 -20.57 -9.83 3.22
C GLY A 262 -19.96 -8.47 2.89
N LEU A 263 -19.55 -7.79 3.95
CA LEU A 263 -18.98 -6.44 3.90
C LEU A 263 -17.68 -6.41 4.69
N LEU A 264 -16.63 -5.80 4.13
CA LEU A 264 -15.47 -5.36 4.89
C LEU A 264 -15.70 -3.93 5.37
N THR A 265 -15.46 -3.68 6.66
CA THR A 265 -15.43 -2.33 7.20
C THR A 265 -14.29 -2.14 8.16
N GLY A 266 -13.72 -0.94 8.19
CA GLY A 266 -12.68 -0.54 9.12
C GLY A 266 -12.78 0.95 9.44
N MET A 267 -12.08 1.37 10.48
CA MET A 267 -12.08 2.75 10.96
C MET A 267 -10.73 3.09 11.58
N SER A 268 -10.17 4.26 11.28
CA SER A 268 -8.93 4.69 11.94
C SER A 268 -9.17 5.02 13.43
N ASN A 269 -8.17 4.72 14.26
CA ASN A 269 -8.16 5.12 15.66
C ASN A 269 -7.25 6.36 15.82
N PRO A 270 -7.79 7.56 16.07
CA PRO A 270 -6.97 8.77 16.21
C PRO A 270 -6.06 8.75 17.44
N ASN A 271 -6.32 7.85 18.41
CA ASN A 271 -5.50 7.67 19.61
C ASN A 271 -4.56 6.46 19.51
N GLU A 272 -4.45 5.83 18.33
CA GLU A 272 -3.55 4.70 18.13
C GLU A 272 -2.10 5.12 18.37
N LYS A 273 -1.37 4.29 19.12
CA LYS A 273 0.03 4.58 19.44
C LYS A 273 0.92 4.02 18.33
N ILE A 274 1.98 4.76 18.02
CA ILE A 274 3.06 4.23 17.17
C ILE A 274 3.63 2.98 17.86
N GLY A 275 3.68 1.88 17.11
CA GLY A 275 4.09 0.59 17.65
C GLY A 275 3.73 -0.56 16.70
N ASP A 276 4.28 -1.72 16.99
CA ASP A 276 4.14 -2.94 16.19
C ASP A 276 3.06 -3.90 16.70
N ASP A 277 2.19 -3.44 17.61
CA ASP A 277 1.04 -4.22 18.09
C ASP A 277 0.08 -4.48 16.93
N GLN A 278 -0.25 -5.75 16.74
CA GLN A 278 -1.15 -6.25 15.70
C GLN A 278 -2.27 -7.12 16.30
N ARG A 279 -2.50 -7.02 17.60
CA ARG A 279 -3.67 -7.63 18.24
C ARG A 279 -4.91 -6.78 17.94
N ILE A 280 -6.07 -7.42 17.93
CA ILE A 280 -7.35 -6.71 17.86
C ILE A 280 -7.54 -5.94 19.17
N ASP A 281 -7.91 -4.67 19.04
CA ASP A 281 -8.25 -3.77 20.14
C ASP A 281 -9.77 -3.78 20.36
N SER A 282 -10.20 -4.30 21.51
CA SER A 282 -11.60 -4.44 21.86
C SER A 282 -12.30 -3.10 22.10
N GLU A 283 -11.60 -2.06 22.59
CA GLU A 283 -12.20 -0.73 22.78
C GLU A 283 -12.42 -0.04 21.43
N TRP A 284 -11.48 -0.21 20.50
CA TRP A 284 -11.64 0.24 19.13
C TRP A 284 -12.78 -0.50 18.44
N GLU A 285 -12.85 -1.83 18.58
CA GLU A 285 -13.87 -2.66 17.92
C GLU A 285 -15.29 -2.20 18.28
N LEU A 286 -15.56 -1.95 19.57
CA LEU A 286 -16.87 -1.43 20.02
C LEU A 286 -17.22 -0.10 19.36
N LYS A 287 -16.29 0.86 19.37
CA LYS A 287 -16.50 2.20 18.76
C LYS A 287 -16.69 2.11 17.24
N HIS A 288 -15.93 1.24 16.58
CA HIS A 288 -16.07 1.01 15.15
C HIS A 288 -17.43 0.39 14.83
N ILE A 289 -17.86 -0.65 15.55
CA ILE A 289 -19.19 -1.25 15.36
C ILE A 289 -20.30 -0.22 15.54
N GLU A 290 -20.25 0.60 16.60
CA GLU A 290 -21.22 1.66 16.85
C GLU A 290 -21.29 2.65 15.67
N SER A 291 -20.13 3.12 15.20
CA SER A 291 -20.03 4.07 14.08
C SER A 291 -20.48 3.44 12.75
N ALA A 292 -20.13 2.17 12.53
CA ALA A 292 -20.51 1.41 11.35
C ALA A 292 -22.03 1.18 11.29
N ILE A 293 -22.67 0.79 12.40
CA ILE A 293 -24.13 0.62 12.49
C ILE A 293 -24.84 1.96 12.31
N GLN A 294 -24.30 3.06 12.85
CA GLN A 294 -24.86 4.38 12.66
C GLN A 294 -24.90 4.77 11.17
N ARG A 295 -23.84 4.45 10.40
CA ARG A 295 -23.78 4.71 8.97
C ARG A 295 -24.47 3.65 8.12
N MET A 296 -24.57 2.41 8.56
CA MET A 296 -25.22 1.34 7.81
C MET A 296 -26.03 0.46 8.77
N PRO A 297 -27.28 0.84 9.09
CA PRO A 297 -28.10 0.14 10.09
C PRO A 297 -28.29 -1.37 9.85
N LEU A 298 -28.18 -1.83 8.60
CA LEU A 298 -28.21 -3.24 8.23
C LEU A 298 -27.17 -4.08 8.99
N LEU A 299 -26.03 -3.49 9.36
CA LEU A 299 -24.96 -4.17 10.09
C LEU A 299 -25.40 -4.59 11.51
N GLY A 300 -26.43 -3.97 12.08
CA GLY A 300 -26.96 -4.34 13.39
C GLY A 300 -27.56 -5.75 13.45
N ASN A 301 -27.85 -6.35 12.29
CA ASN A 301 -28.41 -7.70 12.18
C ASN A 301 -27.38 -8.75 11.71
N SER A 302 -26.12 -8.37 11.47
CA SER A 302 -25.09 -9.26 10.94
C SER A 302 -24.10 -9.72 12.00
N GLY A 303 -23.61 -10.96 11.86
CA GLY A 303 -22.44 -11.44 12.59
C GLY A 303 -21.11 -10.91 12.02
N ILE A 304 -20.03 -11.10 12.77
CA ILE A 304 -18.65 -10.82 12.35
C ILE A 304 -17.98 -12.14 11.97
N GLN A 305 -17.64 -12.31 10.70
CA GLN A 305 -17.00 -13.51 10.16
C GLN A 305 -15.48 -13.52 10.42
N ALA A 306 -14.81 -12.38 10.24
CA ALA A 306 -13.36 -12.29 10.40
C ALA A 306 -12.94 -10.92 10.96
N ARG A 307 -11.79 -10.91 11.63
CA ARG A 307 -11.15 -9.70 12.17
C ARG A 307 -9.70 -9.67 11.70
N GLN A 308 -9.23 -8.49 11.35
CA GLN A 308 -7.85 -8.29 10.95
C GLN A 308 -7.28 -7.05 11.61
N ALA A 309 -6.05 -7.19 12.12
CA ALA A 309 -5.18 -6.08 12.49
C ALA A 309 -3.90 -6.18 11.66
N GLY A 310 -3.44 -5.05 11.14
CA GLY A 310 -2.19 -4.89 10.41
C GLY A 310 -1.52 -3.57 10.73
N LEU A 311 -0.35 -3.33 10.15
CA LEU A 311 0.42 -2.12 10.38
C LEU A 311 0.52 -1.33 9.08
N TYR A 312 0.20 -0.05 9.14
CA TYR A 312 0.68 0.92 8.16
C TYR A 312 2.10 1.36 8.51
N GLU A 313 2.84 1.74 7.49
CA GLU A 313 4.16 2.34 7.58
C GLU A 313 4.05 3.84 7.34
N MET A 314 3.82 4.60 8.40
CA MET A 314 3.56 6.02 8.34
C MET A 314 4.85 6.82 8.17
N THR A 315 4.81 7.83 7.30
CA THR A 315 5.85 8.86 7.19
C THR A 315 5.30 10.22 7.64
N PRO A 316 6.16 11.18 8.02
CA PRO A 316 5.74 12.51 8.47
C PRO A 316 4.81 13.29 7.51
N ASP A 317 4.90 13.04 6.20
CA ASP A 317 4.11 13.70 5.16
C ASP A 317 3.10 12.78 4.47
N ALA A 318 3.02 11.53 4.93
CA ALA A 318 2.23 10.46 4.33
C ALA A 318 2.61 10.09 2.89
N HIS A 319 3.84 10.40 2.44
CA HIS A 319 4.38 9.91 1.15
C HIS A 319 5.42 8.81 1.34
N PRO A 320 5.58 7.91 0.35
CA PRO A 320 6.63 6.91 0.39
C PRO A 320 8.04 7.54 0.30
N ILE A 321 9.03 6.71 0.63
CA ILE A 321 10.45 6.97 0.44
C ILE A 321 10.94 6.02 -0.64
N ILE A 322 11.35 6.59 -1.78
CA ILE A 322 11.77 5.83 -2.95
C ILE A 322 13.16 6.29 -3.37
N GLY A 323 14.09 5.35 -3.50
CA GLY A 323 15.40 5.58 -4.11
C GLY A 323 16.58 5.48 -3.13
N PRO A 324 17.73 6.09 -3.48
CA PRO A 324 18.97 5.90 -2.75
C PRO A 324 18.97 6.61 -1.38
N THR A 325 19.88 6.17 -0.53
CA THR A 325 20.16 6.79 0.79
C THR A 325 21.62 7.27 0.87
N PRO A 326 22.01 8.00 1.92
CA PRO A 326 23.41 8.38 2.15
C PRO A 326 24.38 7.18 2.30
N VAL A 327 23.88 5.97 2.56
CA VAL A 327 24.70 4.74 2.59
C VAL A 327 24.71 4.14 1.18
N GLU A 328 25.89 4.08 0.57
CA GLU A 328 26.05 3.64 -0.81
C GLU A 328 25.58 2.20 -0.99
N GLY A 329 24.69 1.97 -1.96
CA GLY A 329 24.12 0.67 -2.23
C GLY A 329 22.90 0.32 -1.36
N PHE A 330 22.46 1.20 -0.45
CA PHE A 330 21.23 0.99 0.32
C PHE A 330 20.10 1.87 -0.21
N TYR A 331 19.01 1.23 -0.64
CA TYR A 331 17.85 1.87 -1.25
C TYR A 331 16.59 1.64 -0.40
N LEU A 332 15.68 2.62 -0.43
CA LEU A 332 14.39 2.55 0.26
C LEU A 332 13.26 2.38 -0.76
N LEU A 333 12.32 1.51 -0.41
CA LEU A 333 11.02 1.37 -1.06
C LEU A 333 9.97 1.07 0.02
N SER A 334 9.66 2.09 0.82
CA SER A 334 8.83 1.97 2.02
C SER A 334 8.14 3.29 2.37
N GLY A 335 7.34 3.31 3.44
CA GLY A 335 6.69 4.52 3.96
C GLY A 335 5.38 4.92 3.27
N PHE A 336 4.67 3.98 2.62
CA PHE A 336 3.51 4.28 1.79
C PHE A 336 2.23 4.69 2.55
N SER A 337 2.26 4.79 3.88
CA SER A 337 1.19 5.42 4.69
C SER A 337 -0.25 5.03 4.30
N GLY A 338 -0.47 3.76 3.94
CA GLY A 338 -1.80 3.20 3.63
C GLY A 338 -2.17 3.02 2.16
N HIS A 339 -1.38 3.52 1.20
CA HIS A 339 -1.68 3.40 -0.23
C HIS A 339 -0.64 2.60 -1.03
N GLY A 340 0.21 1.84 -0.34
CA GLY A 340 1.26 1.04 -0.99
C GLY A 340 0.73 -0.08 -1.87
N PHE A 341 -0.43 -0.66 -1.56
CA PHE A 341 -0.99 -1.77 -2.34
C PHE A 341 -1.19 -1.38 -3.82
N MET A 342 -1.95 -0.32 -4.06
CA MET A 342 -2.29 0.13 -5.41
C MET A 342 -1.11 0.72 -6.17
N GLN A 343 -0.07 1.22 -5.47
CA GLN A 343 1.14 1.79 -6.07
C GLN A 343 2.29 0.79 -6.23
N GLY A 344 2.19 -0.37 -5.59
CA GLY A 344 3.22 -1.42 -5.63
C GLY A 344 3.72 -1.76 -7.05
N PRO A 345 2.83 -2.00 -8.03
CA PRO A 345 3.22 -2.25 -9.42
C PRO A 345 4.17 -1.21 -10.00
N ILE A 346 3.79 0.07 -10.00
CA ILE A 346 4.65 1.12 -10.58
C ILE A 346 5.91 1.33 -9.74
N CYS A 347 5.83 1.25 -8.42
CA CYS A 347 6.97 1.54 -7.55
C CYS A 347 8.07 0.49 -7.64
N GLY A 348 7.74 -0.79 -7.84
CA GLY A 348 8.75 -1.81 -8.13
C GLY A 348 9.40 -1.62 -9.51
N LYS A 349 8.64 -1.15 -10.51
CA LYS A 349 9.19 -0.77 -11.82
C LYS A 349 10.15 0.41 -11.72
N LEU A 350 9.78 1.46 -10.99
CA LEU A 350 10.63 2.64 -10.77
C LEU A 350 11.93 2.27 -10.04
N MET A 351 11.86 1.37 -9.05
CA MET A 351 13.07 0.87 -8.39
C MET A 351 13.98 0.09 -9.35
N ALA A 352 13.40 -0.69 -10.27
CA ALA A 352 14.17 -1.36 -11.31
C ALA A 352 14.82 -0.36 -12.30
N GLU A 353 14.15 0.75 -12.63
CA GLU A 353 14.73 1.85 -13.43
C GLU A 353 15.92 2.50 -12.71
N ILE A 354 15.77 2.82 -11.42
CA ILE A 354 16.87 3.40 -10.63
C ILE A 354 18.10 2.48 -10.65
N LEU A 355 17.92 1.17 -10.47
CA LEU A 355 19.06 0.23 -10.43
C LEU A 355 19.67 -0.09 -11.80
N ILE A 356 18.86 -0.13 -12.86
CA ILE A 356 19.33 -0.55 -14.19
C ILE A 356 19.74 0.65 -15.04
N ASP A 357 18.95 1.72 -15.02
CA ASP A 357 19.09 2.90 -15.88
C ASP A 357 19.76 4.08 -15.14
N GLY A 358 19.83 4.03 -13.81
CA GLY A 358 20.43 5.05 -12.96
C GLY A 358 19.46 6.15 -12.51
N GLU A 359 18.26 6.19 -13.08
CA GLU A 359 17.21 7.15 -12.71
C GLU A 359 15.81 6.58 -12.98
N ALA A 360 14.81 7.08 -12.24
CA ALA A 360 13.40 6.81 -12.51
C ALA A 360 12.89 7.73 -13.63
N THR A 361 12.39 7.14 -14.71
CA THR A 361 11.95 7.89 -15.91
C THR A 361 10.46 7.79 -16.17
N THR A 362 9.79 6.74 -15.66
CA THR A 362 8.35 6.57 -15.90
C THR A 362 7.49 7.58 -15.14
N VAL A 363 7.92 7.96 -13.93
CA VAL A 363 7.28 8.97 -13.09
C VAL A 363 8.38 9.76 -12.38
N ASP A 364 8.25 11.09 -12.34
CA ASP A 364 9.12 11.94 -11.52
C ASP A 364 8.81 11.71 -10.02
N ILE A 365 9.80 11.16 -9.33
CA ILE A 365 9.75 10.84 -7.90
C ILE A 365 10.69 11.71 -7.05
N SER A 366 11.19 12.83 -7.59
CA SER A 366 12.11 13.76 -6.87
C SER A 366 11.54 14.29 -5.54
N LYS A 367 10.20 14.33 -5.43
CA LYS A 367 9.50 14.70 -4.18
C LYS A 367 9.43 13.57 -3.15
N LEU A 368 9.79 12.33 -3.53
CA LEU A 368 9.69 11.12 -2.71
C LEU A 368 11.06 10.62 -2.22
N GLU A 369 12.13 11.37 -2.50
CA GLU A 369 13.48 11.05 -2.08
C GLU A 369 13.64 11.07 -0.54
N TYR A 370 14.61 10.32 -0.03
CA TYR A 370 14.96 10.29 1.39
C TYR A 370 15.40 11.66 1.93
N ASN A 371 16.15 12.44 1.16
CA ASN A 371 16.71 13.71 1.63
C ASN A 371 15.65 14.80 1.91
N ARG A 372 14.40 14.63 1.42
CA ARG A 372 13.33 15.62 1.62
C ARG A 372 13.06 15.91 3.11
N PHE A 373 13.29 14.93 3.99
CA PHE A 373 13.10 15.09 5.44
C PHE A 373 14.13 16.03 6.04
N ALA A 374 15.42 15.84 5.70
CA ALA A 374 16.50 16.71 6.17
C ALA A 374 16.38 18.12 5.58
N GLU A 375 15.94 18.23 4.32
CA GLU A 375 15.79 19.48 3.58
C GLU A 375 14.46 20.21 3.89
N LYS A 376 13.58 19.62 4.70
CA LYS A 376 12.26 20.16 5.06
C LYS A 376 11.37 20.46 3.84
N ARG A 377 11.46 19.63 2.79
CA ARG A 377 10.65 19.71 1.56
C ARG A 377 9.40 18.81 1.62
N LEU A 378 8.80 18.67 2.80
CA LEU A 378 7.65 17.80 3.01
C LEU A 378 6.42 18.31 2.24
N ILE A 379 5.66 17.39 1.66
CA ILE A 379 4.41 17.67 0.96
C ILE A 379 3.29 16.82 1.56
N PRO A 380 2.33 17.37 2.33
CA PRO A 380 1.33 16.52 2.97
C PRO A 380 0.36 15.84 1.97
N GLU A 381 0.19 14.51 2.06
CA GLU A 381 -0.94 13.82 1.42
C GLU A 381 -2.17 13.85 2.34
N TYR A 382 -3.22 14.57 1.94
CA TYR A 382 -4.44 14.76 2.74
C TYR A 382 -5.44 13.63 2.55
N ASN A 383 -5.55 13.07 1.35
CA ASN A 383 -6.58 12.08 1.01
C ASN A 383 -6.15 10.68 1.47
N VAL A 384 -5.78 10.53 2.74
CA VAL A 384 -5.39 9.26 3.40
C VAL A 384 -6.37 8.98 4.53
N VAL A 385 -6.69 7.70 4.75
CA VAL A 385 -7.73 7.25 5.70
C VAL A 385 -7.15 6.36 6.78
#